data_AF-A0A7V7WJN0-F1
#
_entry.id   AF-A0A7V7WJN0-F1
#
_cell.length_a   1.000
_cell.length_b   1.000
_cell.length_c   1.000
_cell.angle_alpha   90.00
_cell.angle_beta   90.00
_cell.angle_gamma   90.00
#
_symmetry.space_group_name_H-M   'P 1'
#
loop_
_entity.id
_entity.type
_entity.pdbx_description
1 polymer ?
#
loop_
_entity_poly.entity_id
_entity_poly.type
_entity_poly.pdbx_seq_one_letter_code
_entity_poly.pdbx_strand_id
1 'polypeptide(L)'
;MNASRGPRVTDSAAPAGFSAPAVVSTLLEGPEGIGTRLTEGQRAQLSALARESDEGLFWRGLFSFAGALENAEKFDAAGRVYAVMVGAQPMEPLRADAQSRLDAILGKGAFSPRFEFLLRRFAKDASDPKMIVPMLAGTAVYSLARTAALGRLAIGARGAWYTQGFGARLTASSLGFAAEVPTFALTSRALRQVGADGNPPQPGLDHELASAAITLGFLKTFGFAGQQGFARLHGLHEAGAATRFAALTKVSQPLLSQGAMFAGLMSAHKVEERLGLRPHVDGATTVTDTLASMFSLGVGARLGHYALGPRFASFQREMEFRTGLALLQGSMPQATAPRAKFTAGRDLPATYGRLAASAAGLAAFLPERLAFAQGPGATPEAAASEAVVMT
;
A
#
# COMPACT_ATOMS: atom_id res chain seq x y z
N MET A 1 68.94 -21.51 20.47
CA MET A 1 67.65 -21.10 19.86
C MET A 1 66.70 -22.27 19.98
N ASN A 2 65.82 -22.25 21.00
CA ASN A 2 64.87 -23.33 21.29
C ASN A 2 63.46 -22.78 21.04
N ALA A 3 62.82 -23.22 19.96
CA ALA A 3 61.46 -22.84 19.61
C ALA A 3 60.48 -23.59 20.52
N SER A 4 59.84 -22.87 21.44
CA SER A 4 58.80 -23.39 22.32
C SER A 4 57.57 -23.79 21.49
N ARG A 5 57.40 -25.10 21.27
CA ARG A 5 56.11 -25.66 20.85
C ARG A 5 55.08 -25.36 21.93
N GLY A 6 54.14 -24.48 21.60
CA GLY A 6 52.96 -24.23 22.44
C GLY A 6 52.18 -25.53 22.68
N PRO A 7 51.49 -25.65 23.82
CA PRO A 7 50.76 -26.85 24.20
C PRO A 7 49.75 -27.20 23.10
N ARG A 8 49.86 -28.41 22.55
CA ARG A 8 48.78 -29.01 21.76
C ARG A 8 47.54 -29.00 22.64
N VAL A 9 46.50 -28.33 22.19
CA VAL A 9 45.14 -28.51 22.69
C VAL A 9 44.82 -29.99 22.51
N THR A 10 44.99 -30.75 23.59
CA THR A 10 44.71 -32.17 23.63
C THR A 10 43.21 -32.36 23.50
N ASP A 11 42.83 -33.30 22.64
CA ASP A 11 41.49 -33.82 22.38
C ASP A 11 40.61 -33.77 23.63
N SER A 12 39.79 -32.73 23.73
CA SER A 12 38.68 -32.70 24.68
C SER A 12 37.78 -33.88 24.33
N ALA A 13 37.68 -34.84 25.24
CA ALA A 13 36.76 -35.97 25.12
C ALA A 13 35.40 -35.47 24.64
N ALA A 14 35.01 -35.91 23.43
CA ALA A 14 33.81 -35.43 22.78
C ALA A 14 32.61 -35.62 23.72
N PRO A 15 31.88 -34.56 24.10
CA PRO A 15 30.63 -34.71 24.82
C PRO A 15 29.70 -35.62 24.00
N ALA A 16 28.78 -36.32 24.68
CA ALA A 16 27.86 -37.31 24.11
C ALA A 16 27.44 -36.95 22.66
N GLY A 17 27.80 -37.84 21.73
CA GLY A 17 28.23 -37.48 20.38
C GLY A 17 27.24 -36.70 19.54
N PHE A 18 27.70 -35.55 19.04
CA PHE A 18 27.14 -34.87 17.89
C PHE A 18 26.97 -35.85 16.71
N SER A 19 25.80 -35.84 16.08
CA SER A 19 25.49 -36.67 14.91
C SER A 19 24.78 -35.82 13.86
N ALA A 20 25.54 -35.36 12.86
CA ALA A 20 24.99 -34.63 11.70
C ALA A 20 23.82 -35.37 11.03
N PRO A 21 23.88 -36.71 10.81
CA PRO A 21 22.74 -37.44 10.25
C PRO A 21 21.47 -37.37 11.11
N ALA A 22 21.60 -37.41 12.45
CA ALA A 22 20.44 -37.35 13.34
C ALA A 22 19.77 -35.96 13.33
N VAL A 23 20.56 -34.89 13.23
CA VAL A 23 20.03 -33.53 13.09
C VAL A 23 19.30 -33.37 11.76
N VAL A 24 19.89 -33.86 10.67
CA VAL A 24 19.27 -33.78 9.33
C VAL A 24 18.03 -34.65 9.22
N SER A 25 18.03 -35.86 9.78
CA SER A 25 16.83 -36.71 9.80
C SER A 25 15.71 -36.05 10.61
N THR A 26 16.02 -35.42 11.75
CA THR A 26 15.03 -34.65 12.52
C THR A 26 14.42 -33.52 11.70
N LEU A 27 15.24 -32.80 10.91
CA LEU A 27 14.76 -31.75 10.02
C LEU A 27 13.93 -32.27 8.85
N LEU A 28 14.23 -33.45 8.30
CA LEU A 28 13.53 -33.97 7.13
C LEU A 28 12.26 -34.76 7.50
N GLU A 29 12.36 -35.62 8.50
CA GLU A 29 11.39 -36.68 8.82
C GLU A 29 10.63 -36.43 10.12
N GLY A 30 11.02 -35.43 10.92
CA GLY A 30 10.33 -35.10 12.15
C GLY A 30 8.83 -34.81 11.93
N PRO A 31 8.01 -34.84 13.00
CA PRO A 31 6.60 -34.43 12.92
C PRO A 31 6.46 -33.00 12.39
N GLU A 32 7.50 -32.18 12.61
CA GLU A 32 7.67 -30.84 12.05
C GLU A 32 8.74 -30.79 10.94
N GLY A 33 8.94 -31.88 10.22
CA GLY A 33 9.91 -31.97 9.14
C GLY A 33 9.64 -30.95 8.04
N ILE A 34 10.70 -30.34 7.52
CA ILE A 34 10.65 -29.39 6.40
C ILE A 34 10.74 -30.11 5.05
N GLY A 35 10.92 -31.44 5.03
CA GLY A 35 11.23 -32.22 3.84
C GLY A 35 10.27 -32.03 2.67
N THR A 36 8.97 -31.93 2.93
CA THR A 36 7.93 -31.71 1.89
C THR A 36 7.94 -30.30 1.31
N ARG A 37 8.55 -29.34 2.01
CA ARG A 37 8.62 -27.92 1.61
C ARG A 37 9.92 -27.59 0.87
N LEU A 38 10.90 -28.49 0.89
CA LEU A 38 12.20 -28.30 0.24
C LEU A 38 12.17 -28.74 -1.22
N THR A 39 12.84 -27.97 -2.09
CA THR A 39 13.08 -28.44 -3.46
C THR A 39 14.02 -29.65 -3.44
N GLU A 40 14.08 -30.41 -4.54
CA GLU A 40 15.02 -31.52 -4.65
C GLU A 40 16.48 -31.07 -4.44
N GLY A 41 16.89 -29.94 -5.02
CA GLY A 41 18.22 -29.37 -4.80
C GLY A 41 18.49 -29.00 -3.34
N GLN A 42 17.51 -28.43 -2.63
CA GLN A 42 17.63 -28.11 -1.20
C GLN A 42 17.72 -29.38 -0.33
N ARG A 43 16.96 -30.43 -0.68
CA ARG A 43 17.07 -31.73 -0.01
C ARG A 43 18.43 -32.37 -0.24
N ALA A 44 18.94 -32.33 -1.47
CA ALA A 44 20.28 -32.83 -1.80
C ALA A 44 21.38 -32.09 -1.02
N GLN A 45 21.28 -30.76 -0.91
CA GLN A 45 22.21 -29.95 -0.12
C GLN A 45 22.19 -30.32 1.37
N LEU A 46 21.00 -30.50 1.96
CA LEU A 46 20.87 -30.88 3.37
C LEU A 46 21.39 -32.31 3.61
N SER A 47 21.13 -33.24 2.69
CA SER A 47 21.70 -34.58 2.71
C SER A 47 23.23 -34.60 2.53
N ALA A 48 23.80 -33.64 1.80
CA ALA A 48 25.24 -33.47 1.71
C ALA A 48 25.82 -32.97 3.03
N LEU A 49 25.17 -32.02 3.72
CA LEU A 49 25.55 -31.58 5.06
C LEU A 49 25.53 -32.72 6.08
N ALA A 50 24.61 -33.68 5.96
CA ALA A 50 24.57 -34.86 6.84
C ALA A 50 25.85 -35.71 6.80
N ARG A 51 26.66 -35.59 5.74
CA ARG A 51 27.92 -36.33 5.57
C ARG A 51 29.13 -35.57 6.13
N GLU A 52 28.96 -34.34 6.57
CA GLU A 52 30.04 -33.54 7.16
C GLU A 52 30.40 -34.08 8.54
N SER A 53 31.68 -34.42 8.72
CA SER A 53 32.18 -35.02 9.97
C SER A 53 32.70 -33.97 10.95
N ASP A 54 33.12 -32.80 10.46
CA ASP A 54 33.52 -31.69 11.31
C ASP A 54 32.28 -30.94 11.83
N GLU A 55 32.10 -30.93 13.14
CA GLU A 55 30.96 -30.29 13.79
C GLU A 55 30.87 -28.78 13.46
N GLY A 56 32.00 -28.09 13.41
CA GLY A 56 32.05 -26.66 13.13
C GLY A 56 31.64 -26.34 11.69
N LEU A 57 32.11 -27.13 10.72
CA LEU A 57 31.72 -27.02 9.31
C LEU A 57 30.25 -27.38 9.11
N PHE A 58 29.75 -28.42 9.79
CA PHE A 58 28.34 -28.78 9.74
C PHE A 58 27.45 -27.63 10.19
N TRP A 59 27.68 -27.06 11.38
CA TRP A 59 26.84 -25.98 11.91
C TRP A 59 26.90 -24.71 11.07
N ARG A 60 28.09 -24.36 10.54
CA ARG A 60 28.22 -23.23 9.60
C ARG A 60 27.48 -23.50 8.29
N GLY A 61 27.58 -24.71 7.76
CA GLY A 61 26.87 -25.16 6.58
C GLY A 61 25.35 -25.10 6.77
N LEU A 62 24.87 -25.54 7.94
CA LEU A 62 23.46 -25.51 8.30
C LEU A 62 22.94 -24.08 8.49
N PHE A 63 23.74 -23.19 9.11
CA PHE A 63 23.41 -21.76 9.21
C PHE A 63 23.30 -21.10 7.84
N SER A 64 24.25 -21.38 6.95
CA SER A 64 24.24 -20.89 5.56
C SER A 64 23.04 -21.43 4.78
N PHE A 65 22.71 -22.70 4.96
CA PHE A 65 21.51 -23.31 4.38
C PHE A 65 20.22 -22.62 4.88
N ALA A 66 20.09 -22.35 6.18
CA ALA A 66 18.97 -21.58 6.73
C ALA A 66 18.88 -20.17 6.10
N GLY A 67 20.02 -19.49 5.93
CA GLY A 67 20.06 -18.19 5.24
C GLY A 67 19.65 -18.28 3.76
N ALA A 68 20.01 -19.37 3.07
CA ALA A 68 19.55 -19.61 1.70
C ALA A 68 18.03 -19.85 1.64
N LEU A 69 17.46 -20.55 2.63
CA LEU A 69 16.01 -20.70 2.77
C LEU A 69 15.32 -19.36 3.06
N GLU A 70 15.89 -18.51 3.91
CA GLU A 70 15.41 -17.16 4.19
C GLU A 70 15.38 -16.31 2.91
N ASN A 71 16.47 -16.30 2.13
CA ASN A 71 16.56 -15.59 0.85
C ASN A 71 15.54 -16.13 -0.19
N ALA A 72 15.21 -17.41 -0.11
CA ALA A 72 14.19 -18.07 -0.90
C ALA A 72 12.76 -17.93 -0.32
N GLU A 73 12.55 -17.07 0.69
CA GLU A 73 11.26 -16.82 1.36
C GLU A 73 10.61 -18.04 2.04
N LYS A 74 11.39 -19.09 2.28
CA LYS A 74 10.93 -20.27 3.01
C LYS A 74 11.12 -20.08 4.51
N PHE A 75 10.55 -19.00 5.05
CA PHE A 75 10.79 -18.53 6.43
C PHE A 75 10.43 -19.58 7.49
N ASP A 76 9.35 -20.32 7.31
CA ASP A 76 9.00 -21.42 8.22
C ASP A 76 10.09 -22.49 8.27
N ALA A 77 10.64 -22.84 7.10
CA ALA A 77 11.70 -23.85 7.01
C ALA A 77 13.01 -23.32 7.58
N ALA A 78 13.37 -22.07 7.25
CA ALA A 78 14.54 -21.39 7.82
C ALA A 78 14.45 -21.31 9.35
N GLY A 79 13.30 -20.87 9.88
CA GLY A 79 13.03 -20.79 11.32
C GLY A 79 13.16 -22.14 12.01
N ARG A 80 12.69 -23.23 11.39
CA ARG A 80 12.88 -24.59 11.93
C ARG A 80 14.35 -25.00 11.97
N VAL A 81 15.12 -24.69 10.92
CA VAL A 81 16.56 -24.95 10.92
C VAL A 81 17.25 -24.16 12.04
N TYR A 82 16.95 -22.87 12.18
CA TYR A 82 17.51 -22.06 13.27
C TYR A 82 17.07 -22.55 14.66
N ALA A 83 15.82 -22.99 14.83
CA ALA A 83 15.34 -23.54 16.11
C ALA A 83 16.08 -24.84 16.49
N VAL A 84 16.31 -25.73 15.52
CA VAL A 84 17.11 -26.94 15.73
C VAL A 84 18.55 -26.59 16.10
N MET A 85 19.15 -25.61 15.42
CA MET A 85 20.47 -25.10 15.79
C MET A 85 20.51 -24.56 17.22
N VAL A 86 19.58 -23.70 17.60
CA VAL A 86 19.52 -23.14 18.97
C VAL A 86 19.37 -24.24 20.02
N GLY A 87 18.55 -25.25 19.77
CA GLY A 87 18.31 -26.37 20.67
C GLY A 87 19.50 -27.32 20.82
N ALA A 88 20.27 -27.52 19.75
CA ALA A 88 21.44 -28.39 19.74
C ALA A 88 22.70 -27.77 20.38
N GLN A 89 22.67 -26.46 20.68
CA GLN A 89 23.75 -25.73 21.36
C GLN A 89 25.12 -25.81 20.63
N PRO A 90 25.23 -25.32 19.38
CA PRO A 90 26.51 -25.21 18.69
C PRO A 90 27.42 -24.19 19.39
N MET A 91 28.60 -23.96 18.81
CA MET A 91 29.51 -22.90 19.28
C MET A 91 28.78 -21.58 19.54
N GLU A 92 29.08 -20.95 20.69
CA GLU A 92 28.37 -19.77 21.22
C GLU A 92 28.09 -18.64 20.20
N PRO A 93 29.03 -18.20 19.33
CA PRO A 93 28.72 -17.14 18.36
C PRO A 93 27.67 -17.56 17.32
N LEU A 94 27.73 -18.80 16.82
CA LEU A 94 26.75 -19.32 15.86
C LEU A 94 25.37 -19.49 16.49
N ARG A 95 25.33 -19.88 17.77
CA ARG A 95 24.08 -19.99 18.52
C ARG A 95 23.42 -18.62 18.71
N ALA A 96 24.18 -17.61 19.10
CA ALA A 96 23.67 -16.25 19.27
C ALA A 96 23.13 -15.67 17.96
N ASP A 97 23.85 -15.88 16.84
CA ASP A 97 23.40 -15.46 15.52
C ASP A 97 22.14 -16.21 15.06
N ALA A 98 22.08 -17.52 15.26
CA ALA A 98 20.90 -18.34 14.94
C ALA A 98 19.68 -17.92 15.78
N GLN A 99 19.87 -17.65 17.07
CA GLN A 99 18.82 -17.15 17.95
C GLN A 99 18.32 -15.78 17.50
N SER A 100 19.22 -14.86 17.16
CA SER A 100 18.88 -13.52 16.67
C SER A 100 18.07 -13.58 15.36
N ARG A 101 18.46 -14.47 14.43
CA ARG A 101 17.72 -14.72 13.17
C ARG A 101 16.36 -15.37 13.42
N LEU A 102 16.31 -16.37 14.30
CA LEU A 102 15.06 -17.02 14.69
C LEU A 102 14.09 -16.03 15.33
N ASP A 103 14.58 -15.21 16.25
CA ASP A 103 13.79 -14.17 16.90
C ASP A 103 13.28 -13.16 15.86
N ALA A 104 14.10 -12.72 14.91
CA ALA A 104 13.67 -11.83 13.84
C ALA A 104 12.54 -12.44 12.98
N ILE A 105 12.64 -13.73 12.62
CA ILE A 105 11.59 -14.47 11.88
C ILE A 105 10.31 -14.60 12.71
N LEU A 106 10.43 -14.88 14.01
CA LEU A 106 9.30 -15.00 14.94
C LEU A 106 8.73 -13.63 15.38
N GLY A 107 9.33 -12.52 14.95
CA GLY A 107 8.96 -11.18 15.38
C GLY A 107 9.30 -10.86 16.85
N LYS A 108 10.26 -11.58 17.42
CA LYS A 108 10.81 -11.38 18.77
C LYS A 108 12.19 -10.70 18.69
N GLY A 109 12.78 -10.41 19.85
CA GLY A 109 14.17 -9.94 19.95
C GLY A 109 14.37 -8.44 19.65
N ALA A 110 15.62 -8.08 19.36
CA ALA A 110 16.06 -6.70 19.17
C ALA A 110 15.49 -6.08 17.88
N PHE A 111 15.24 -4.76 17.90
CA PHE A 111 14.68 -4.04 16.77
C PHE A 111 15.54 -4.07 15.51
N SER A 112 16.88 -4.06 15.64
CA SER A 112 17.79 -3.93 14.49
C SER A 112 17.77 -5.13 13.53
N PRO A 113 18.01 -6.38 13.97
CA PRO A 113 17.91 -7.56 13.08
C PRO A 113 16.52 -7.70 12.45
N ARG A 114 15.49 -7.39 13.24
CA ARG A 114 14.10 -7.38 12.77
C ARG A 114 13.87 -6.33 11.68
N PHE A 115 14.39 -5.12 11.86
CA PHE A 115 14.28 -4.06 10.88
C PHE A 115 14.99 -4.44 9.58
N GLU A 116 16.17 -5.03 9.64
CA GLU A 116 16.89 -5.52 8.46
C GLU A 116 16.09 -6.61 7.73
N PHE A 117 15.57 -7.61 8.46
CA PHE A 117 14.72 -8.66 7.92
C PHE A 117 13.47 -8.08 7.23
N LEU A 118 12.76 -7.19 7.92
CA LEU A 118 11.57 -6.53 7.39
C LEU A 118 11.90 -5.67 6.17
N LEU A 119 13.02 -4.96 6.16
CA LEU A 119 13.42 -4.11 5.04
C LEU A 119 13.81 -4.92 3.80
N ARG A 120 14.50 -6.06 3.97
CA ARG A 120 14.82 -6.97 2.86
C ARG A 120 13.56 -7.60 2.27
N ARG A 121 12.71 -8.16 3.14
CA ARG A 121 11.42 -8.71 2.75
C ARG A 121 10.58 -7.66 2.05
N PHE A 122 10.52 -6.48 2.63
CA PHE A 122 9.83 -5.34 2.05
C PHE A 122 10.33 -5.03 0.64
N ALA A 123 11.65 -4.89 0.43
CA ALA A 123 12.20 -4.52 -0.86
C ALA A 123 11.81 -5.54 -1.93
N LYS A 124 11.73 -6.82 -1.55
CA LYS A 124 11.29 -7.91 -2.40
C LYS A 124 9.78 -7.88 -2.65
N ASP A 125 8.96 -7.79 -1.60
CA ASP A 125 7.49 -7.69 -1.68
C ASP A 125 7.05 -6.46 -2.50
N ALA A 126 7.77 -5.34 -2.36
CA ALA A 126 7.53 -4.10 -3.09
C ALA A 126 7.93 -4.18 -4.57
N SER A 127 8.74 -5.18 -4.95
CA SER A 127 9.05 -5.51 -6.33
C SER A 127 8.19 -6.64 -6.88
N ASP A 128 7.40 -7.31 -6.03
CA ASP A 128 6.55 -8.42 -6.44
C ASP A 128 5.28 -7.89 -7.12
N PRO A 129 5.07 -8.18 -8.43
CA PRO A 129 3.84 -7.80 -9.12
C PRO A 129 2.58 -8.36 -8.43
N LYS A 130 2.68 -9.46 -7.68
CA LYS A 130 1.55 -10.06 -6.94
C LYS A 130 0.97 -9.13 -5.89
N MET A 131 1.78 -8.23 -5.31
CA MET A 131 1.34 -7.25 -4.32
C MET A 131 0.85 -5.95 -4.97
N ILE A 132 1.49 -5.53 -6.07
CA ILE A 132 1.20 -4.25 -6.73
C ILE A 132 -0.10 -4.33 -7.55
N VAL A 133 -0.29 -5.40 -8.32
CA VAL A 133 -1.39 -5.52 -9.29
C VAL A 133 -2.78 -5.50 -8.64
N PRO A 134 -3.06 -6.18 -7.50
CA PRO A 134 -4.37 -6.10 -6.85
C PRO A 134 -4.72 -4.69 -6.36
N MET A 135 -3.74 -3.97 -5.79
CA MET A 135 -3.96 -2.58 -5.37
C MET A 135 -4.28 -1.67 -6.57
N LEU A 136 -3.55 -1.86 -7.66
CA LEU A 136 -3.77 -1.12 -8.91
C LEU A 136 -5.16 -1.38 -9.47
N ALA A 137 -5.54 -2.66 -9.61
CA ALA A 137 -6.85 -3.07 -10.11
C ALA A 137 -7.97 -2.53 -9.22
N GLY A 138 -7.86 -2.69 -7.90
CA GLY A 138 -8.83 -2.17 -6.93
C GLY A 138 -8.99 -0.65 -7.05
N THR A 139 -7.88 0.10 -7.08
CA THR A 139 -7.91 1.57 -7.18
C THR A 139 -8.54 2.04 -8.49
N ALA A 140 -8.22 1.38 -9.60
CA ALA A 140 -8.80 1.69 -10.90
C ALA A 140 -10.32 1.48 -10.89
N VAL A 141 -10.79 0.30 -10.43
CA VAL A 141 -12.22 -0.03 -10.34
C VAL A 141 -12.95 0.93 -9.39
N TYR A 142 -12.38 1.20 -8.20
CA TYR A 142 -12.91 2.18 -7.26
C TYR A 142 -13.12 3.54 -7.93
N SER A 143 -12.09 4.05 -8.61
CA SER A 143 -12.14 5.38 -9.23
C SER A 143 -13.17 5.46 -10.35
N LEU A 144 -13.28 4.42 -11.18
CA LEU A 144 -14.27 4.34 -12.25
C LEU A 144 -15.69 4.26 -11.70
N ALA A 145 -15.95 3.34 -10.76
CA ALA A 145 -17.27 3.13 -10.17
C ALA A 145 -17.74 4.37 -9.40
N ARG A 146 -16.86 4.99 -8.61
CA ARG A 146 -17.15 6.25 -7.91
C ARG A 146 -17.47 7.37 -8.88
N THR A 147 -16.69 7.51 -9.95
CA THR A 147 -16.88 8.57 -10.94
C THR A 147 -18.19 8.38 -11.72
N ALA A 148 -18.49 7.16 -12.14
CA ALA A 148 -19.76 6.82 -12.79
C ALA A 148 -20.96 7.09 -11.87
N ALA A 149 -20.85 6.73 -10.58
CA ALA A 149 -21.87 7.02 -9.59
C ALA A 149 -22.07 8.53 -9.39
N LEU A 150 -20.99 9.31 -9.27
CA LEU A 150 -21.05 10.78 -9.18
C LEU A 150 -21.68 11.40 -10.42
N GLY A 151 -21.30 10.95 -11.62
CA GLY A 151 -21.89 11.42 -12.87
C GLY A 151 -23.40 11.16 -12.94
N ARG A 152 -23.82 9.95 -12.55
CA ARG A 152 -25.25 9.59 -12.53
C ARG A 152 -26.03 10.39 -11.48
N LEU A 153 -25.47 10.59 -10.29
CA LEU A 153 -26.09 11.38 -9.22
C LEU A 153 -26.18 12.87 -9.59
N ALA A 154 -25.16 13.41 -10.26
CA ALA A 154 -25.17 14.79 -10.74
C ALA A 154 -26.25 15.04 -11.80
N ILE A 155 -26.52 14.06 -12.67
CA ILE A 155 -27.57 14.16 -13.70
C ILE A 155 -28.97 13.96 -13.10
N GLY A 156 -29.13 13.01 -12.18
CA GLY A 156 -30.44 12.55 -11.71
C GLY A 156 -31.10 13.42 -10.63
N ALA A 157 -30.36 14.29 -9.96
CA ALA A 157 -30.82 14.83 -8.68
C ALA A 157 -30.90 16.36 -8.63
N ARG A 158 -32.04 16.88 -9.08
CA ARG A 158 -32.44 18.28 -8.86
C ARG A 158 -33.24 18.37 -7.55
N GLY A 159 -32.69 19.04 -6.54
CA GLY A 159 -33.49 19.58 -5.43
C GLY A 159 -33.34 18.98 -4.01
N ALA A 160 -32.44 18.02 -3.76
CA ALA A 160 -32.25 17.48 -2.40
C ALA A 160 -30.83 17.72 -1.84
N TRP A 161 -30.73 18.15 -0.59
CA TRP A 161 -29.46 18.37 0.14
C TRP A 161 -28.57 17.10 0.18
N TYR A 162 -29.20 15.92 0.20
CA TYR A 162 -28.51 14.63 0.15
C TYR A 162 -27.80 14.42 -1.19
N THR A 163 -28.34 14.95 -2.28
CA THR A 163 -27.89 14.63 -3.64
C THR A 163 -26.90 15.64 -4.22
N GLN A 164 -26.73 16.81 -3.60
CA GLN A 164 -25.82 17.85 -4.08
C GLN A 164 -24.57 18.05 -3.20
N GLY A 165 -24.41 17.25 -2.13
CA GLY A 165 -23.35 17.46 -1.15
C GLY A 165 -22.72 16.18 -0.62
N PHE A 166 -22.59 16.12 0.71
CA PHE A 166 -21.96 15.02 1.42
C PHE A 166 -22.57 13.65 1.10
N GLY A 167 -23.91 13.56 0.99
CA GLY A 167 -24.62 12.30 0.71
C GLY A 167 -24.27 11.69 -0.64
N ALA A 168 -24.16 12.49 -1.71
CA ALA A 168 -23.75 12.03 -3.02
C ALA A 168 -22.31 11.51 -3.03
N ARG A 169 -21.40 12.22 -2.34
CA ARG A 169 -20.00 11.79 -2.20
C ARG A 169 -19.91 10.49 -1.40
N LEU A 170 -20.64 10.38 -0.30
CA LEU A 170 -20.69 9.18 0.53
C LEU A 170 -21.25 7.98 -0.25
N THR A 171 -22.36 8.17 -0.97
CA THR A 171 -23.00 7.13 -1.78
C THR A 171 -22.06 6.67 -2.90
N ALA A 172 -21.46 7.60 -3.64
CA ALA A 172 -20.52 7.25 -4.70
C ALA A 172 -19.25 6.57 -4.17
N SER A 173 -18.72 7.01 -3.03
CA SER A 173 -17.59 6.35 -2.37
C SER A 173 -17.96 4.95 -1.88
N SER A 174 -19.18 4.75 -1.38
CA SER A 174 -19.67 3.43 -0.96
C SER A 174 -19.83 2.47 -2.14
N LEU A 175 -20.36 2.96 -3.27
CA LEU A 175 -20.45 2.17 -4.51
C LEU A 175 -19.07 1.84 -5.08
N GLY A 176 -18.15 2.81 -5.09
CA GLY A 176 -16.76 2.57 -5.46
C GLY A 176 -16.12 1.49 -4.59
N PHE A 177 -16.32 1.58 -3.28
CA PHE A 177 -15.80 0.62 -2.32
C PHE A 177 -16.40 -0.79 -2.51
N ALA A 178 -17.71 -0.87 -2.74
CA ALA A 178 -18.40 -2.14 -3.00
C ALA A 178 -17.87 -2.86 -4.26
N ALA A 179 -17.41 -2.10 -5.27
CA ALA A 179 -16.76 -2.66 -6.45
C ALA A 179 -15.28 -3.01 -6.22
N GLU A 180 -14.57 -2.20 -5.44
CA GLU A 180 -13.14 -2.36 -5.16
C GLU A 180 -12.80 -3.62 -4.36
N VAL A 181 -13.58 -3.90 -3.31
CA VAL A 181 -13.32 -5.05 -2.42
C VAL A 181 -13.28 -6.39 -3.17
N PRO A 182 -14.30 -6.77 -3.97
CA PRO A 182 -14.25 -8.02 -4.71
C PRO A 182 -13.18 -8.01 -5.80
N THR A 183 -12.91 -6.89 -6.46
CA THR A 183 -11.78 -6.79 -7.40
C THR A 183 -10.46 -7.09 -6.69
N PHE A 184 -10.20 -6.45 -5.56
CA PHE A 184 -8.97 -6.65 -4.80
C PHE A 184 -8.81 -8.11 -4.36
N ALA A 185 -9.86 -8.72 -3.80
CA ALA A 185 -9.84 -10.11 -3.35
C ALA A 185 -9.60 -11.09 -4.51
N LEU A 186 -10.36 -10.96 -5.61
CA LEU A 186 -10.25 -11.85 -6.77
C LEU A 186 -8.91 -11.72 -7.49
N THR A 187 -8.41 -10.50 -7.68
CA THR A 187 -7.09 -10.29 -8.31
C THR A 187 -5.97 -10.83 -7.42
N SER A 188 -6.04 -10.62 -6.11
CA SER A 188 -5.07 -11.19 -5.16
C SER A 188 -5.06 -12.72 -5.21
N ARG A 189 -6.24 -13.33 -5.24
CA ARG A 189 -6.41 -14.79 -5.33
C ARG A 189 -5.85 -15.34 -6.65
N ALA A 190 -6.18 -14.71 -7.78
CA ALA A 190 -5.69 -15.12 -9.09
C ALA A 190 -4.16 -15.09 -9.16
N LEU A 191 -3.52 -14.03 -8.66
CA LEU A 191 -2.06 -13.91 -8.67
C LEU A 191 -1.37 -14.88 -7.71
N ARG A 192 -2.00 -15.21 -6.59
CA ARG A 192 -1.50 -16.27 -5.69
C ARG A 192 -1.54 -17.64 -6.38
N GLN A 193 -2.60 -17.94 -7.13
CA GLN A 193 -2.74 -19.20 -7.87
C GLN A 193 -1.68 -19.39 -8.96
N VAL A 194 -1.27 -18.29 -9.63
CA VAL A 194 -0.25 -18.31 -10.70
C VAL A 194 1.15 -18.72 -10.21
N GLY A 195 1.39 -18.89 -8.90
CA GLY A 195 2.65 -19.42 -8.36
C GLY A 195 2.48 -20.31 -7.14
N ALA A 196 1.37 -21.07 -7.07
CA ALA A 196 0.99 -21.82 -5.88
C ALA A 196 1.51 -23.27 -5.81
N ASP A 197 2.49 -23.67 -6.62
CA ASP A 197 3.02 -25.04 -6.63
C ASP A 197 3.48 -25.47 -5.22
N GLY A 198 2.64 -26.23 -4.52
CA GLY A 198 2.89 -26.73 -3.16
C GLY A 198 2.52 -25.81 -2.00
N ASN A 199 1.79 -24.70 -2.23
CA ASN A 199 1.36 -23.83 -1.15
C ASN A 199 0.20 -24.43 -0.33
N PRO A 200 0.10 -24.10 0.97
CA PRO A 200 -0.98 -24.56 1.84
C PRO A 200 -2.36 -24.17 1.29
N PRO A 201 -3.43 -24.89 1.71
CA PRO A 201 -4.79 -24.60 1.28
C PRO A 201 -5.11 -23.12 1.50
N GLN A 202 -5.52 -22.45 0.41
CA GLN A 202 -5.85 -21.04 0.45
C GLN A 202 -7.11 -20.81 1.30
N PRO A 203 -7.20 -19.65 1.99
CA PRO A 203 -8.41 -19.27 2.69
C PRO A 203 -9.64 -19.28 1.76
N GLY A 204 -10.82 -19.46 2.35
CA GLY A 204 -12.09 -19.29 1.66
C GLY A 204 -12.21 -17.88 1.05
N LEU A 205 -12.93 -17.76 -0.07
CA LEU A 205 -13.14 -16.48 -0.74
C LEU A 205 -13.86 -15.47 0.17
N ASP A 206 -14.79 -15.96 1.00
CA ASP A 206 -15.49 -15.20 2.03
C ASP A 206 -14.54 -14.55 3.03
N HIS A 207 -13.54 -15.29 3.48
CA HIS A 207 -12.51 -14.80 4.40
C HIS A 207 -11.63 -13.73 3.75
N GLU A 208 -11.22 -13.96 2.49
CA GLU A 208 -10.44 -12.98 1.71
C GLU A 208 -11.23 -11.69 1.46
N LEU A 209 -12.52 -11.80 1.14
CA LEU A 209 -13.42 -10.66 0.96
C LEU A 209 -13.62 -9.88 2.25
N ALA A 210 -13.83 -10.58 3.38
CA ALA A 210 -14.03 -9.95 4.68
C ALA A 210 -12.78 -9.19 5.13
N SER A 211 -11.59 -9.81 5.03
CA SER A 211 -10.31 -9.16 5.36
C SER A 211 -10.06 -7.95 4.45
N ALA A 212 -10.26 -8.09 3.14
CA ALA A 212 -10.12 -6.98 2.21
C ALA A 212 -11.08 -5.82 2.53
N ALA A 213 -12.35 -6.11 2.85
CA ALA A 213 -13.34 -5.11 3.22
C ALA A 213 -12.95 -4.37 4.50
N ILE A 214 -12.54 -5.10 5.54
CA ILE A 214 -12.13 -4.50 6.81
C ILE A 214 -10.91 -3.60 6.59
N THR A 215 -9.84 -4.14 5.99
CA THR A 215 -8.60 -3.40 5.78
C THR A 215 -8.80 -2.15 4.93
N LEU A 216 -9.45 -2.26 3.77
CA LEU A 216 -9.72 -1.11 2.90
C LEU A 216 -10.70 -0.11 3.56
N GLY A 217 -11.70 -0.61 4.28
CA GLY A 217 -12.70 0.22 4.97
C GLY A 217 -12.05 1.08 6.06
N PHE A 218 -11.20 0.48 6.89
CA PHE A 218 -10.44 1.20 7.91
C PHE A 218 -9.45 2.20 7.30
N LEU A 219 -8.70 1.80 6.27
CA LEU A 219 -7.79 2.70 5.56
C LEU A 219 -8.49 3.96 5.03
N LYS A 220 -9.66 3.80 4.38
CA LYS A 220 -10.43 4.92 3.85
C LYS A 220 -11.04 5.78 4.95
N THR A 221 -11.60 5.16 5.99
CA THR A 221 -12.24 5.87 7.11
C THR A 221 -11.23 6.72 7.87
N PHE A 222 -10.08 6.13 8.21
CA PHE A 222 -9.01 6.84 8.90
C PHE A 222 -8.33 7.86 7.99
N GLY A 223 -8.09 7.54 6.71
CA GLY A 223 -7.57 8.51 5.74
C GLY A 223 -8.47 9.74 5.62
N PHE A 224 -9.79 9.53 5.56
CA PHE A 224 -10.78 10.61 5.58
C PHE A 224 -10.72 11.40 6.89
N ALA A 225 -10.73 10.73 8.05
CA ALA A 225 -10.65 11.38 9.35
C ALA A 225 -9.36 12.19 9.53
N GLY A 226 -8.22 11.68 9.05
CA GLY A 226 -6.93 12.37 9.05
C GLY A 226 -6.95 13.64 8.19
N GLN A 227 -7.54 13.56 6.99
CA GLN A 227 -7.71 14.73 6.12
C GLN A 227 -8.65 15.78 6.73
N GLN A 228 -9.75 15.35 7.36
CA GLN A 228 -10.68 16.25 8.05
C GLN A 228 -10.02 16.90 9.28
N GLY A 229 -9.27 16.14 10.07
CA GLY A 229 -8.49 16.64 11.20
C GLY A 229 -7.47 17.68 10.76
N PHE A 230 -6.72 17.38 9.69
CA PHE A 230 -5.78 18.32 9.08
C PHE A 230 -6.45 19.61 8.62
N ALA A 231 -7.59 19.51 7.91
CA ALA A 231 -8.33 20.68 7.44
C ALA A 231 -8.81 21.57 8.59
N ARG A 232 -9.29 20.97 9.69
CA ARG A 232 -9.69 21.68 10.90
C ARG A 232 -8.52 22.33 11.61
N LEU A 233 -7.40 21.63 11.76
CA LEU A 233 -6.19 22.13 12.45
C LEU A 233 -5.58 23.34 11.73
N HIS A 234 -5.52 23.30 10.40
CA HIS A 234 -4.95 24.38 9.59
C HIS A 234 -5.96 25.46 9.17
N GLY A 235 -7.23 25.31 9.58
CA GLY A 235 -8.29 26.24 9.23
C GLY A 235 -8.45 26.42 7.73
N LEU A 236 -8.32 25.33 6.95
CA LEU A 236 -8.52 25.36 5.51
C LEU A 236 -9.97 25.78 5.23
N HIS A 237 -10.15 27.01 4.74
CA HIS A 237 -11.44 27.44 4.19
C HIS A 237 -11.70 26.72 2.87
N GLU A 238 -12.95 26.72 2.39
CA GLU A 238 -13.35 26.07 1.13
C GLU A 238 -12.48 26.49 -0.09
N ALA A 239 -11.84 27.67 -0.02
CA ALA A 239 -10.87 28.15 -0.99
C ALA A 239 -9.48 27.45 -0.95
N GLY A 240 -9.26 26.50 -0.04
CA GLY A 240 -8.03 25.72 0.06
C GLY A 240 -6.82 26.44 0.66
N ALA A 241 -6.95 27.71 1.06
CA ALA A 241 -5.88 28.46 1.71
C ALA A 241 -5.79 28.12 3.21
N ALA A 242 -4.60 27.72 3.67
CA ALA A 242 -4.32 27.52 5.10
C ALA A 242 -4.30 28.86 5.82
N THR A 243 -5.30 29.10 6.67
CA THR A 243 -5.38 30.33 7.46
C THR A 243 -4.53 30.26 8.74
N ARG A 244 -4.14 29.04 9.16
CA ARG A 244 -3.33 28.79 10.37
C ARG A 244 -2.12 27.91 10.09
N PHE A 245 -0.99 28.29 10.66
CA PHE A 245 0.26 27.53 10.64
C PHE A 245 0.74 27.12 9.23
N ALA A 246 0.62 28.01 8.25
CA ALA A 246 1.00 27.76 6.85
C ALA A 246 2.41 27.18 6.67
N ALA A 247 3.36 27.57 7.53
CA ALA A 247 4.73 27.05 7.53
C ALA A 247 4.81 25.56 7.97
N LEU A 248 3.97 25.14 8.93
CA LEU A 248 3.93 23.77 9.43
C LEU A 248 3.14 22.82 8.52
N THR A 249 2.31 23.36 7.63
CA THR A 249 1.46 22.58 6.71
C THR A 249 2.26 21.58 5.88
N LYS A 250 3.45 21.99 5.39
CA LYS A 250 4.34 21.12 4.58
C LYS A 250 4.86 19.90 5.34
N VAL A 251 5.08 20.03 6.65
CA VAL A 251 5.65 18.97 7.51
C VAL A 251 4.53 18.11 8.11
N SER A 252 3.42 18.73 8.52
CA SER A 252 2.31 18.05 9.18
C SER A 252 1.44 17.22 8.22
N GLN A 253 1.26 17.64 6.96
CA GLN A 253 0.44 16.91 6.00
C GLN A 253 0.90 15.46 5.76
N PRO A 254 2.20 15.17 5.50
CA PRO A 254 2.64 13.78 5.35
C PRO A 254 2.55 13.01 6.68
N LEU A 255 2.88 13.64 7.81
CA LEU A 255 2.84 12.97 9.12
C LEU A 255 1.42 12.58 9.53
N LEU A 256 0.44 13.47 9.32
CA LEU A 256 -0.96 13.18 9.65
C LEU A 256 -1.57 12.16 8.70
N SER A 257 -1.23 12.20 7.42
CA SER A 257 -1.72 11.19 6.46
C SER A 257 -1.12 9.81 6.73
N GLN A 258 0.19 9.72 7.00
CA GLN A 258 0.86 8.48 7.39
C GLN A 258 0.35 7.97 8.75
N GLY A 259 0.20 8.86 9.74
CA GLY A 259 -0.32 8.51 11.07
C GLY A 259 -1.75 7.98 11.01
N ALA A 260 -2.60 8.59 10.20
CA ALA A 260 -3.97 8.11 9.97
C ALA A 260 -3.98 6.74 9.28
N MET A 261 -3.15 6.56 8.26
CA MET A 261 -3.02 5.28 7.55
C MET A 261 -2.54 4.16 8.49
N PHE A 262 -1.51 4.43 9.30
CA PHE A 262 -1.00 3.54 10.33
C PHE A 262 -2.10 3.16 11.34
N ALA A 263 -2.83 4.15 11.86
CA ALA A 263 -3.92 3.92 12.81
C ALA A 263 -5.07 3.09 12.19
N GLY A 264 -5.37 3.31 10.91
CA GLY A 264 -6.34 2.52 10.15
C GLY A 264 -5.92 1.06 10.04
N LEU A 265 -4.69 0.78 9.63
CA LEU A 265 -4.17 -0.59 9.53
C LEU A 265 -4.10 -1.31 10.88
N MET A 266 -3.61 -0.63 11.92
CA MET A 266 -3.61 -1.17 13.29
C MET A 266 -5.03 -1.55 13.75
N SER A 267 -6.01 -0.70 13.43
CA SER A 267 -7.41 -0.95 13.78
C SER A 267 -8.00 -2.11 12.98
N ALA A 268 -7.68 -2.20 11.69
CA ALA A 268 -8.06 -3.32 10.84
C ALA A 268 -7.53 -4.64 11.39
N HIS A 269 -6.22 -4.73 11.67
CA HIS A 269 -5.60 -5.95 12.22
C HIS A 269 -6.26 -6.38 13.52
N LYS A 270 -6.52 -5.45 14.46
CA LYS A 270 -7.22 -5.76 15.71
C LYS A 270 -8.64 -6.28 15.50
N VAL A 271 -9.35 -5.78 14.49
CA VAL A 271 -10.70 -6.23 14.17
C VAL A 271 -10.65 -7.61 13.50
N GLU A 272 -9.72 -7.84 12.58
CA GLU A 272 -9.50 -9.14 11.93
C GLU A 272 -9.12 -10.22 12.95
N GLU A 273 -8.21 -9.93 13.88
CA GLU A 273 -7.84 -10.86 14.98
C GLU A 273 -9.07 -11.19 15.84
N ARG A 274 -9.88 -10.19 16.20
CA ARG A 274 -11.11 -10.41 16.99
C ARG A 274 -12.17 -11.22 16.27
N LEU A 275 -12.23 -11.13 14.95
CA LEU A 275 -13.17 -11.89 14.12
C LEU A 275 -12.63 -13.28 13.74
N GLY A 276 -11.42 -13.65 14.20
CA GLY A 276 -10.76 -14.89 13.79
C GLY A 276 -10.38 -14.91 12.31
N LEU A 277 -10.38 -13.75 11.65
CA LEU A 277 -9.91 -13.61 10.27
C LEU A 277 -8.38 -13.60 10.18
N ARG A 278 -7.70 -13.39 11.31
CA ARG A 278 -6.25 -13.37 11.38
C ARG A 278 -5.77 -14.09 12.64
N PRO A 279 -4.68 -14.88 12.58
CA PRO A 279 -4.06 -15.41 13.78
C PRO A 279 -3.59 -14.26 14.67
N HIS A 280 -3.79 -14.42 15.99
CA HIS A 280 -3.33 -13.44 16.95
C HIS A 280 -1.79 -13.37 16.94
N VAL A 281 -1.26 -12.15 16.91
CA VAL A 281 0.19 -11.90 16.93
C VAL A 281 0.50 -10.94 18.06
N ASP A 282 1.59 -11.18 18.79
CA ASP A 282 2.01 -10.32 19.92
C ASP A 282 2.12 -8.84 19.51
N GLY A 283 1.73 -7.92 20.41
CA GLY A 283 1.53 -6.50 20.08
C GLY A 283 2.76 -5.76 19.53
N ALA A 284 3.97 -6.15 19.93
CA ALA A 284 5.20 -5.59 19.35
C ALA A 284 5.33 -5.94 17.86
N THR A 285 4.85 -7.11 17.47
CA THR A 285 4.84 -7.57 16.09
C THR A 285 3.79 -6.87 15.26
N THR A 286 2.62 -6.59 15.83
CA THR A 286 1.56 -5.83 15.16
C THR A 286 2.08 -4.48 14.66
N VAL A 287 2.81 -3.72 15.48
CA VAL A 287 3.33 -2.40 15.09
C VAL A 287 4.28 -2.51 13.90
N THR A 288 5.23 -3.45 13.94
CA THR A 288 6.21 -3.60 12.87
C THR A 288 5.61 -4.13 11.58
N ASP A 289 4.62 -5.03 11.69
CA ASP A 289 3.89 -5.55 10.54
C ASP A 289 3.02 -4.47 9.91
N THR A 290 2.40 -3.60 10.72
CA THR A 290 1.68 -2.43 10.21
C THR A 290 2.61 -1.43 9.54
N LEU A 291 3.81 -1.18 10.06
CA LEU A 291 4.80 -0.32 9.40
C LEU A 291 5.25 -0.90 8.05
N ALA A 292 5.52 -2.21 7.99
CA ALA A 292 5.85 -2.90 6.76
C ALA A 292 4.70 -2.82 5.74
N SER A 293 3.46 -3.06 6.19
CA SER A 293 2.25 -2.93 5.37
C SER A 293 2.07 -1.51 4.84
N MET A 294 2.24 -0.49 5.70
CA MET A 294 2.12 0.91 5.32
C MET A 294 3.17 1.30 4.27
N PHE A 295 4.40 0.83 4.44
CA PHE A 295 5.46 1.07 3.45
C PHE A 295 5.12 0.38 2.12
N SER A 296 4.51 -0.81 2.15
CA SER A 296 4.19 -1.61 0.95
C SER A 296 3.08 -0.99 0.15
N LEU A 297 2.03 -0.58 0.85
CA LEU A 297 0.95 0.21 0.28
C LEU A 297 1.48 1.55 -0.28
N GLY A 298 2.43 2.20 0.41
CA GLY A 298 3.04 3.45 -0.05
C GLY A 298 3.86 3.32 -1.34
N VAL A 299 4.67 2.26 -1.46
CA VAL A 299 5.42 1.97 -2.69
C VAL A 299 4.48 1.50 -3.80
N GLY A 300 3.54 0.60 -3.50
CA GLY A 300 2.52 0.14 -4.44
C GLY A 300 1.69 1.30 -5.02
N ALA A 301 1.29 2.26 -4.18
CA ALA A 301 0.59 3.47 -4.64
C ALA A 301 1.46 4.33 -5.59
N ARG A 302 2.74 4.54 -5.25
CA ARG A 302 3.67 5.30 -6.12
C ARG A 302 3.92 4.59 -7.44
N LEU A 303 4.27 3.31 -7.40
CA LEU A 303 4.46 2.49 -8.60
C LEU A 303 3.18 2.46 -9.44
N GLY A 304 2.02 2.41 -8.80
CA GLY A 304 0.76 2.46 -9.48
C GLY A 304 0.52 3.78 -10.23
N HIS A 305 0.88 4.91 -9.62
CA HIS A 305 0.84 6.21 -10.30
C HIS A 305 1.80 6.27 -11.49
N TYR A 306 3.00 5.68 -11.39
CA TYR A 306 3.93 5.60 -12.50
C TYR A 306 3.42 4.68 -13.62
N ALA A 307 2.86 3.53 -13.27
CA ALA A 307 2.36 2.54 -14.23
C ALA A 307 1.13 3.03 -15.00
N LEU A 308 0.19 3.70 -14.33
CA LEU A 308 -1.00 4.28 -14.96
C LEU A 308 -0.67 5.56 -15.75
N GLY A 309 0.47 6.18 -15.44
CA GLY A 309 1.03 7.32 -16.16
C GLY A 309 0.29 8.66 -15.93
N PRO A 310 0.84 9.76 -16.47
CA PRO A 310 0.29 11.11 -16.28
C PRO A 310 -1.12 11.30 -16.83
N ARG A 311 -1.49 10.54 -17.88
CA ARG A 311 -2.80 10.60 -18.53
C ARG A 311 -3.93 10.15 -17.62
N PHE A 312 -3.69 9.11 -16.82
CA PHE A 312 -4.69 8.65 -15.87
C PHE A 312 -4.88 9.67 -14.74
N ALA A 313 -3.79 10.28 -14.25
CA ALA A 313 -3.86 11.35 -13.26
C ALA A 313 -4.58 12.61 -13.80
N SER A 314 -4.33 13.00 -15.06
CA SER A 314 -5.08 14.09 -15.70
C SER A 314 -6.55 13.74 -15.86
N PHE A 315 -6.87 12.52 -16.27
CA PHE A 315 -8.24 12.04 -16.37
C PHE A 315 -8.96 12.09 -15.02
N GLN A 316 -8.34 11.61 -13.93
CA GLN A 316 -8.92 11.69 -12.59
C GLN A 316 -9.17 13.14 -12.15
N ARG A 317 -8.18 14.02 -12.33
CA ARG A 317 -8.33 15.46 -12.00
C ARG A 317 -9.42 16.12 -12.83
N GLU A 318 -9.52 15.78 -14.10
CA GLU A 318 -10.56 16.30 -14.99
C GLU A 318 -11.95 15.84 -14.56
N MET A 319 -12.12 14.56 -14.21
CA MET A 319 -13.39 14.03 -13.73
C MET A 319 -13.77 14.63 -12.38
N GLU A 320 -12.83 14.79 -11.45
CA GLU A 320 -13.06 15.48 -10.18
C GLU A 320 -13.46 16.94 -10.40
N PHE A 321 -12.78 17.65 -11.30
CA PHE A 321 -13.11 19.03 -11.66
C PHE A 321 -14.50 19.15 -12.28
N ARG A 322 -14.83 18.31 -13.27
CA ARG A 322 -16.16 18.30 -13.91
C ARG A 322 -17.27 17.97 -12.91
N THR A 323 -17.02 17.01 -12.01
CA THR A 323 -17.96 16.69 -10.94
C THR A 323 -18.13 17.87 -9.99
N GLY A 324 -17.03 18.53 -9.61
CA GLY A 324 -17.06 19.74 -8.79
C GLY A 324 -17.86 20.86 -9.43
N LEU A 325 -17.65 21.12 -10.71
CA LEU A 325 -18.42 22.11 -11.47
C LEU A 325 -19.90 21.76 -11.56
N ALA A 326 -20.24 20.50 -11.80
CA ALA A 326 -21.64 20.07 -11.86
C ALA A 326 -22.35 20.27 -10.52
N LEU A 327 -21.66 20.01 -9.39
CA LEU A 327 -22.18 20.26 -8.05
C LEU A 327 -22.34 21.78 -7.76
N LEU A 328 -21.40 22.61 -8.22
CA LEU A 328 -21.48 24.07 -8.10
C LEU A 328 -22.61 24.66 -8.95
N GLN A 329 -22.78 24.20 -10.19
CA GLN A 329 -23.89 24.63 -11.06
C GLN A 329 -25.24 24.21 -10.50
N GLY A 330 -25.33 23.02 -9.90
CA GLY A 330 -26.56 22.53 -9.28
C GLY A 330 -26.96 23.26 -7.99
N SER A 331 -26.00 23.87 -7.30
CA SER A 331 -26.21 24.61 -6.04
C SER A 331 -26.47 26.11 -6.24
N MET A 332 -26.25 26.64 -7.45
CA MET A 332 -26.76 27.98 -7.78
C MET A 332 -28.28 27.92 -7.70
N PRO A 333 -28.94 28.70 -6.81
CA PRO A 333 -30.38 28.80 -6.83
C PRO A 333 -30.74 29.16 -8.25
N GLN A 334 -31.52 28.31 -8.94
CA GLN A 334 -32.14 28.74 -10.18
C GLN A 334 -32.84 30.03 -9.79
N ALA A 335 -32.35 31.16 -10.29
CA ALA A 335 -33.07 32.40 -10.23
C ALA A 335 -34.36 32.04 -10.94
N THR A 336 -35.40 31.72 -10.16
CA THR A 336 -36.75 31.64 -10.63
C THR A 336 -36.97 33.04 -11.12
N ALA A 337 -36.70 33.26 -12.41
CA ALA A 337 -37.02 34.50 -13.08
C ALA A 337 -38.43 34.77 -12.59
N PRO A 338 -38.67 35.88 -11.85
CA PRO A 338 -39.97 36.15 -11.30
C PRO A 338 -40.89 35.96 -12.48
N ARG A 339 -41.77 34.96 -12.38
CA ARG A 339 -42.77 34.69 -13.40
C ARG A 339 -43.75 35.83 -13.21
N ALA A 340 -43.32 37.03 -13.60
CA ALA A 340 -44.14 38.19 -13.75
C ALA A 340 -45.22 37.66 -14.67
N LYS A 341 -46.38 37.40 -14.08
CA LYS A 341 -47.60 37.17 -14.84
C LYS A 341 -47.69 38.45 -15.64
N PHE A 342 -47.26 38.39 -16.89
CA PHE A 342 -47.50 39.43 -17.86
C PHE A 342 -49.00 39.36 -18.10
N THR A 343 -49.77 39.92 -17.16
CA THR A 343 -51.15 40.28 -17.40
C THR A 343 -51.07 41.32 -18.49
N ALA A 344 -51.35 40.89 -19.72
CA ALA A 344 -51.52 41.75 -20.87
C ALA A 344 -52.66 42.72 -20.56
N GLY A 345 -52.31 43.84 -19.94
CA GLY A 345 -53.25 44.81 -19.42
C GLY A 345 -52.49 46.08 -19.11
N ARG A 346 -52.40 46.93 -20.14
CA ARG A 346 -52.18 48.38 -20.11
C ARG A 346 -51.63 48.94 -18.80
N ASP A 347 -50.32 49.18 -18.78
CA ASP A 347 -49.71 50.49 -18.53
C ASP A 347 -48.25 50.25 -18.15
N LEU A 348 -47.35 50.40 -19.15
CA LEU A 348 -45.92 50.45 -18.90
C LEU A 348 -45.58 51.88 -18.44
N PRO A 349 -45.14 52.09 -17.20
CA PRO A 349 -44.62 53.39 -16.80
C PRO A 349 -43.32 53.69 -17.56
N ALA A 350 -43.19 54.93 -18.05
CA ALA A 350 -42.07 55.44 -18.87
C ALA A 350 -40.68 55.39 -18.21
N THR A 351 -40.55 54.76 -17.04
CA THR A 351 -39.33 54.68 -16.23
C THR A 351 -38.32 53.65 -16.74
N TYR A 352 -38.71 52.71 -17.62
CA TYR A 352 -37.79 51.70 -18.16
C TYR A 352 -36.80 52.22 -19.21
N GLY A 353 -36.96 53.46 -19.70
CA GLY A 353 -36.01 54.08 -20.64
C GLY A 353 -34.65 54.45 -20.02
N ARG A 354 -34.53 54.59 -18.69
CA ARG A 354 -33.27 55.02 -18.05
C ARG A 354 -32.35 53.89 -17.57
N LEU A 355 -32.85 52.66 -17.41
CA LEU A 355 -32.01 51.51 -16.99
C LEU A 355 -31.36 50.77 -18.17
N ALA A 356 -31.91 50.89 -19.39
CA ALA A 356 -31.25 50.39 -20.60
C ALA A 356 -29.96 51.18 -20.94
N ALA A 357 -29.86 52.44 -20.51
CA ALA A 357 -28.68 53.27 -20.71
C ALA A 357 -27.51 52.94 -19.75
N SER A 358 -27.78 52.36 -18.57
CA SER A 358 -26.70 51.97 -17.64
C SER A 358 -26.10 50.59 -17.95
N ALA A 359 -26.83 49.72 -18.65
CA ALA A 359 -26.32 48.41 -19.08
C ALA A 359 -25.34 48.51 -20.27
N ALA A 360 -25.51 49.52 -21.14
CA ALA A 360 -24.57 49.79 -22.23
C ALA A 360 -23.22 50.38 -21.74
N GLY A 361 -23.21 51.04 -20.57
CA GLY A 361 -21.98 51.59 -19.97
C GLY A 361 -21.07 50.55 -19.31
N LEU A 362 -21.62 49.42 -18.84
CA LEU A 362 -20.85 48.34 -18.20
C LEU A 362 -20.15 47.42 -19.23
N ALA A 363 -20.60 47.41 -20.48
CA ALA A 363 -19.93 46.70 -21.58
C ALA A 363 -18.67 47.44 -22.10
N ALA A 364 -18.46 48.70 -21.72
CA ALA A 364 -17.30 49.50 -22.11
C ALA A 364 -16.13 49.44 -21.11
N PHE A 365 -16.27 48.70 -19.99
CA PHE A 365 -15.27 48.60 -18.92
C PHE A 365 -14.49 47.26 -18.90
N LEU A 366 -14.43 46.57 -20.04
CA LEU A 366 -13.56 45.41 -20.24
C LEU A 366 -12.76 45.55 -21.54
N PRO A 367 -11.53 46.09 -21.45
CA PRO A 367 -10.42 45.50 -22.17
C PRO A 367 -9.20 45.26 -21.23
N GLU A 368 -8.29 44.38 -21.67
CA GLU A 368 -6.95 44.13 -21.10
C GLU A 368 -6.71 43.07 -20.01
N ARG A 369 -7.38 41.90 -20.02
CA ARG A 369 -6.79 40.69 -19.37
C ARG A 369 -6.91 39.39 -20.16
N LEU A 370 -6.71 39.45 -21.48
CA LEU A 370 -6.55 38.27 -22.34
C LEU A 370 -5.27 38.31 -23.19
N ALA A 371 -4.17 38.87 -22.66
CA ALA A 371 -2.88 38.93 -23.35
C ALA A 371 -1.68 38.54 -22.47
N PHE A 372 -1.81 37.51 -21.62
CA PHE A 372 -0.66 36.99 -20.86
C PHE A 372 -0.72 35.45 -20.76
N ALA A 373 -0.58 34.77 -21.90
CA ALA A 373 -0.23 33.35 -21.95
C ALA A 373 0.34 32.92 -23.33
N GLN A 374 1.10 33.80 -24.00
CA GLN A 374 2.00 33.38 -25.07
C GLN A 374 3.43 33.67 -24.63
N GLY A 375 4.09 32.65 -24.11
CA GLY A 375 5.53 32.70 -23.85
C GLY A 375 6.30 32.70 -25.17
N PRO A 376 7.42 33.44 -25.27
CA PRO A 376 8.25 33.43 -26.46
C PRO A 376 9.18 32.21 -26.45
N GLY A 377 9.24 31.49 -27.57
CA GLY A 377 10.36 30.58 -27.86
C GLY A 377 9.99 29.11 -28.05
N ALA A 378 9.51 28.77 -29.25
CA ALA A 378 9.79 27.47 -29.88
C ALA A 378 9.74 27.66 -31.39
N THR A 379 10.91 27.84 -32.01
CA THR A 379 11.11 27.75 -33.46
C THR A 379 11.03 26.28 -33.89
N PRO A 380 10.37 25.95 -35.03
CA PRO A 380 10.30 24.60 -35.54
C PRO A 380 11.42 24.41 -36.57
N GLU A 381 12.58 23.91 -36.15
CA GLU A 381 13.62 23.52 -37.10
C GLU A 381 14.50 22.41 -36.50
N ALA A 382 14.08 21.16 -36.70
CA ALA A 382 14.92 19.95 -36.80
C ALA A 382 14.04 18.69 -36.73
N ALA A 383 13.26 18.46 -37.79
CA ALA A 383 12.77 17.13 -38.13
C ALA A 383 13.57 16.64 -39.34
N ALA A 384 14.77 16.13 -39.09
CA ALA A 384 15.50 15.31 -40.05
C ALA A 384 16.57 14.48 -39.32
N SER A 385 16.63 13.19 -39.68
CA SER A 385 17.71 12.25 -39.37
C SER A 385 17.64 11.53 -38.02
N GLU A 386 16.90 10.41 -37.97
CA GLU A 386 17.51 9.11 -37.68
C GLU A 386 16.54 7.97 -38.03
N ALA A 387 16.65 7.50 -39.26
CA ALA A 387 16.29 6.14 -39.63
C ALA A 387 17.61 5.40 -39.89
N VAL A 388 18.10 4.66 -38.90
CA VAL A 388 19.21 3.71 -39.08
C VAL A 388 18.87 2.43 -38.32
N VAL A 389 18.47 1.43 -39.11
CA VAL A 389 18.91 0.02 -39.09
C VAL A 389 19.28 -0.59 -37.74
N MET A 390 18.51 -1.59 -37.31
CA MET A 390 19.09 -2.81 -36.73
C MET A 390 18.28 -4.05 -37.17
N THR A 391 18.85 -4.75 -38.15
CA THR A 391 19.17 -6.18 -37.99
C THR A 391 20.16 -6.39 -36.87
#